data_AF-A0A062UKV4-F1
#
_entry.id   AF-A0A062UKV4-F1
#
_cell.length_a   1.000
_cell.length_b   1.000
_cell.length_c   1.000
_cell.angle_alpha   90.00
_cell.angle_beta   90.00
_cell.angle_gamma   90.00
#
_symmetry.space_group_name_H-M   'P 1'
#
loop_
_entity.id
_entity.type
_entity.pdbx_description
1 polymer ?
#
loop_
_entity_poly.entity_id
_entity_poly.type
_entity_poly.pdbx_seq_one_letter_code
_entity_poly.pdbx_strand_id
1 'polypeptide(L)'
;MRIAKLAAGTVLALALAGCQNLIPQEMSVADYCANPDKAKENVCRLKVEIDGQSTALSETDMRLSEARSVADSATDAAARAQATADEAKAAAEAALAKTDEMVCETRTVQKSDTGTCRPGYTLTSCTQTRYTTRAGGLSFLREINDEKCRFNDRVLEMQVRCCNTASAAPAPEDATVDENMPEPEATPEAPAESPLGY
;
A
#
# COMPACT_ATOMS: atom_id res chain seq x y z
N MET A 1 -0.54 -28.66 -10.79
CA MET A 1 -1.20 -27.65 -9.93
C MET A 1 -2.30 -26.98 -10.75
N ARG A 2 -3.57 -27.15 -10.34
CA ARG A 2 -4.72 -26.52 -10.98
C ARG A 2 -5.36 -25.58 -9.97
N ILE A 3 -5.39 -24.29 -10.31
CA ILE A 3 -5.95 -23.22 -9.50
C ILE A 3 -7.48 -23.36 -9.55
N ALA A 4 -8.08 -23.72 -8.42
CA ALA A 4 -9.52 -23.78 -8.25
C ALA A 4 -10.10 -22.36 -8.30
N LYS A 5 -11.08 -22.16 -9.20
CA LYS A 5 -11.83 -20.92 -9.33
C LYS A 5 -12.79 -20.80 -8.15
N LEU A 6 -12.48 -19.93 -7.18
CA LEU A 6 -13.47 -19.39 -6.26
C LEU A 6 -14.17 -18.22 -6.95
N ALA A 7 -15.27 -18.52 -7.63
CA ALA A 7 -16.24 -17.51 -8.07
C ALA A 7 -17.42 -17.58 -7.10
N ALA A 8 -17.29 -16.92 -5.95
CA ALA A 8 -18.43 -16.63 -5.08
C ALA A 8 -19.23 -15.51 -5.75
N GLY A 9 -20.38 -15.86 -6.33
CA GLY A 9 -21.28 -14.91 -6.96
C GLY A 9 -21.90 -13.98 -5.93
N THR A 10 -21.43 -12.74 -5.88
CA THR A 10 -22.07 -11.64 -5.14
C THR A 10 -22.81 -10.77 -6.14
N VAL A 11 -24.11 -10.96 -6.26
CA VAL A 11 -25.02 -9.96 -6.84
C VAL A 11 -26.28 -9.93 -5.98
N LEU A 12 -26.32 -9.04 -4.99
CA LEU A 12 -27.57 -8.61 -4.38
C LEU A 12 -27.57 -7.10 -4.28
N ALA A 13 -27.95 -6.47 -5.39
CA ALA A 13 -28.13 -5.04 -5.49
C ALA A 13 -29.64 -4.71 -5.48
N LEU A 14 -30.02 -3.90 -4.49
CA LEU A 14 -31.15 -2.96 -4.47
C LEU A 14 -32.59 -3.52 -4.60
N ALA A 15 -33.36 -3.39 -3.50
CA ALA A 15 -34.59 -2.58 -3.41
C ALA A 15 -35.57 -3.12 -2.35
N LEU A 16 -35.47 -2.69 -1.09
CA LEU A 16 -36.48 -2.98 -0.05
C LEU A 16 -36.86 -1.73 0.75
N ALA A 17 -37.38 -0.72 0.06
CA ALA A 17 -38.11 0.39 0.70
C ALA A 17 -39.58 0.28 0.27
N GLY A 18 -40.42 -0.41 1.04
CA GLY A 18 -41.86 -0.46 0.74
C GLY A 18 -42.73 -1.49 1.47
N CYS A 19 -42.17 -2.44 2.23
CA CYS A 19 -42.94 -3.60 2.71
C CYS A 19 -43.60 -3.46 4.10
N GLN A 20 -43.84 -2.25 4.63
CA GLN A 20 -44.32 -2.12 6.02
C GLN A 20 -45.84 -2.02 6.24
N ASN A 21 -46.70 -1.83 5.23
CA ASN A 21 -48.10 -1.45 5.53
C ASN A 21 -49.26 -2.14 4.79
N LEU A 22 -49.07 -3.25 4.06
CA LEU A 22 -50.17 -3.82 3.25
C LEU A 22 -50.19 -5.34 3.10
N ILE A 23 -49.70 -6.11 4.08
CA ILE A 23 -49.56 -7.56 3.90
C ILE A 23 -49.99 -8.34 5.15
N PRO A 24 -50.95 -9.29 5.04
CA PRO A 24 -51.42 -10.11 6.16
C PRO A 24 -50.29 -10.97 6.73
N GLN A 25 -50.12 -10.93 8.06
CA GLN A 25 -49.01 -11.57 8.77
C GLN A 25 -49.15 -13.10 8.94
N GLU A 26 -50.30 -13.67 8.55
CA GLU A 26 -50.69 -15.05 8.87
C GLU A 26 -50.63 -16.03 7.69
N MET A 27 -50.22 -15.61 6.49
CA MET A 27 -50.17 -16.49 5.32
C MET A 27 -48.77 -17.08 5.06
N SER A 28 -48.76 -18.25 4.42
CA SER A 28 -47.52 -18.91 3.98
C SER A 28 -46.85 -18.11 2.85
N VAL A 29 -45.52 -18.21 2.73
CA VAL A 29 -44.78 -17.57 1.63
C VAL A 29 -45.21 -18.14 0.27
N ALA A 30 -45.53 -19.43 0.22
CA ALA A 30 -46.03 -20.11 -0.98
C ALA A 30 -47.33 -19.47 -1.48
N ASP A 31 -48.31 -19.28 -0.59
CA ASP A 31 -49.60 -18.67 -0.94
C ASP A 31 -49.46 -17.19 -1.32
N TYR A 32 -48.54 -16.48 -0.65
CA TYR A 32 -48.25 -15.07 -0.96
C TYR A 32 -47.60 -14.92 -2.34
N CYS A 33 -46.64 -15.78 -2.67
CA CYS A 33 -45.88 -15.73 -3.91
C CYS A 33 -46.59 -16.39 -5.11
N ALA A 34 -47.63 -17.19 -4.85
CA ALA A 34 -48.51 -17.75 -5.88
C ALA A 34 -49.39 -16.68 -6.56
N ASN A 35 -49.55 -15.50 -5.95
CA ASN A 35 -50.27 -14.38 -6.57
C ASN A 35 -49.38 -13.72 -7.64
N PRO A 36 -49.81 -13.68 -8.92
CA PRO A 36 -49.02 -13.11 -10.02
C PRO A 36 -48.68 -11.62 -9.83
N ASP A 37 -49.52 -10.88 -9.11
CA ASP A 37 -49.28 -9.46 -8.79
C ASP A 37 -48.20 -9.27 -7.72
N LYS A 38 -47.84 -10.34 -6.99
CA LYS A 38 -46.90 -10.36 -5.85
C LYS A 38 -45.60 -11.11 -6.13
N ALA A 39 -45.55 -11.89 -7.20
CA ALA A 39 -44.38 -12.67 -7.62
C ALA A 39 -43.09 -11.83 -7.85
N LYS A 40 -43.22 -10.51 -8.02
CA LYS A 40 -42.08 -9.60 -8.19
C LYS A 40 -41.50 -9.07 -6.88
N GLU A 41 -42.15 -9.33 -5.75
CA GLU A 41 -41.68 -8.87 -4.45
C GLU A 41 -40.43 -9.66 -4.00
N ASN A 42 -39.54 -9.00 -3.24
CA ASN A 42 -38.22 -9.55 -2.94
C ASN A 42 -38.27 -10.87 -2.16
N VAL A 43 -39.28 -11.04 -1.29
CA VAL A 43 -39.48 -12.28 -0.53
C VAL A 43 -39.69 -13.49 -1.45
N CYS A 44 -40.35 -13.30 -2.60
CA CYS A 44 -40.59 -14.35 -3.59
C CYS A 44 -39.38 -14.62 -4.50
N ARG A 45 -38.38 -13.73 -4.48
CA ARG A 45 -37.15 -13.83 -5.30
C ARG A 45 -35.94 -14.31 -4.50
N LEU A 46 -36.06 -14.39 -3.18
CA LEU A 46 -35.03 -14.89 -2.29
C LEU A 46 -34.94 -16.42 -2.41
N LYS A 47 -33.77 -16.88 -2.85
CA LYS A 47 -33.37 -18.29 -2.78
C LYS A 47 -32.44 -18.45 -1.59
N VAL A 48 -32.75 -19.42 -0.73
CA VAL A 48 -31.91 -19.76 0.42
C VAL A 48 -31.29 -21.12 0.17
N GLU A 49 -30.04 -21.28 0.55
CA GLU A 49 -29.42 -22.60 0.54
C GLU A 49 -29.66 -23.29 1.86
N ILE A 50 -30.33 -24.44 1.81
CA ILE A 50 -30.49 -25.35 2.94
C ILE A 50 -29.81 -26.65 2.51
N ASP A 51 -28.84 -27.13 3.29
CA ASP A 51 -28.07 -28.35 3.02
C ASP A 51 -27.42 -28.43 1.62
N GLY A 52 -26.95 -27.30 1.07
CA GLY A 52 -26.27 -27.25 -0.22
C GLY A 52 -27.18 -27.38 -1.44
N GLN A 53 -28.50 -27.28 -1.25
CA GLN A 53 -29.48 -27.12 -2.32
C GLN A 53 -30.11 -25.72 -2.26
N SER A 54 -30.05 -25.01 -3.38
CA SER A 54 -30.71 -23.71 -3.56
C SER A 54 -32.23 -23.91 -3.75
N THR A 55 -33.00 -23.72 -2.68
CA THR A 55 -34.48 -23.83 -2.69
C THR A 55 -35.09 -22.43 -2.57
N ALA A 56 -36.16 -22.16 -3.32
CA ALA A 56 -36.87 -20.88 -3.21
C ALA A 56 -37.64 -20.83 -1.87
N LEU A 57 -37.70 -19.67 -1.20
CA LEU A 57 -38.49 -19.52 0.03
C LEU A 57 -39.97 -19.90 -0.15
N SER A 58 -40.49 -19.76 -1.37
CA SER A 58 -41.85 -20.18 -1.77
C SER A 58 -42.06 -21.69 -1.82
N GLU A 59 -40.99 -22.49 -1.83
CA GLU A 59 -41.01 -23.96 -1.82
C GLU A 59 -40.82 -24.52 -0.40
N THR A 60 -40.74 -23.64 0.60
CA THR A 60 -40.55 -23.98 2.02
C THR A 60 -41.82 -23.63 2.81
N ASP A 61 -42.23 -24.46 3.78
CA ASP A 61 -43.35 -24.23 4.70
C ASP A 61 -43.05 -23.10 5.74
N MET A 62 -42.40 -22.02 5.30
CA MET A 62 -42.02 -20.91 6.16
C MET A 62 -43.14 -19.87 6.23
N ARG A 63 -43.34 -19.28 7.41
CA ARG A 63 -44.26 -18.15 7.58
C ARG A 63 -43.66 -16.88 6.97
N LEU A 64 -44.51 -16.03 6.40
CA LEU A 64 -44.07 -14.79 5.77
C LEU A 64 -43.32 -13.83 6.71
N SER A 65 -43.66 -13.84 8.00
CA SER A 65 -42.95 -13.08 9.04
C SER A 65 -41.51 -13.58 9.27
N GLU A 66 -41.32 -14.89 9.22
CA GLU A 66 -40.01 -15.53 9.38
C GLU A 66 -39.13 -15.28 8.16
N ALA A 67 -39.69 -15.40 6.95
CA ALA A 67 -39.01 -15.07 5.70
C ALA A 67 -38.54 -13.61 5.65
N ARG A 68 -39.33 -12.67 6.20
CA ARG A 68 -38.92 -11.26 6.33
C ARG A 68 -37.79 -11.08 7.32
N SER A 69 -37.88 -11.72 8.49
CA SER A 69 -36.80 -11.68 9.48
C SER A 69 -35.47 -12.18 8.89
N VAL A 70 -35.51 -13.21 8.06
CA VAL A 70 -34.33 -13.72 7.35
C VAL A 70 -33.83 -12.68 6.33
N ALA A 71 -34.71 -12.09 5.51
CA ALA A 71 -34.35 -11.05 4.55
C ALA A 71 -33.72 -9.81 5.22
N ASP A 72 -34.28 -9.36 6.34
CA ASP A 72 -33.78 -8.22 7.10
C ASP A 72 -32.41 -8.52 7.70
N SER A 73 -32.25 -9.70 8.32
CA SER A 73 -30.95 -10.14 8.86
C SER A 73 -29.87 -10.30 7.79
N ALA A 74 -30.23 -10.79 6.59
CA ALA A 74 -29.32 -10.88 5.45
C ALA A 74 -28.90 -9.48 4.94
N THR A 75 -29.84 -8.52 4.94
CA THR A 75 -29.56 -7.14 4.55
C THR A 75 -28.63 -6.46 5.55
N ASP A 76 -28.87 -6.65 6.85
CA ASP A 76 -27.99 -6.15 7.91
C ASP A 76 -26.60 -6.77 7.84
N ALA A 77 -26.52 -8.08 7.59
CA ALA A 77 -25.25 -8.78 7.41
C ALA A 77 -24.49 -8.25 6.18
N ALA A 78 -25.19 -8.01 5.07
CA ALA A 78 -24.59 -7.42 3.87
C ALA A 78 -24.11 -5.98 4.11
N ALA A 79 -24.88 -5.15 4.83
CA ALA A 79 -24.48 -3.79 5.18
C ALA A 79 -23.23 -3.78 6.08
N ARG A 80 -23.15 -4.69 7.06
CA ARG A 80 -21.96 -4.85 7.90
C ARG A 80 -20.75 -5.33 7.09
N ALA A 81 -20.95 -6.30 6.20
CA ALA A 81 -19.89 -6.80 5.34
C ALA A 81 -19.34 -5.70 4.40
N GLN A 82 -20.21 -4.87 3.84
CA GLN A 82 -19.81 -3.72 3.03
C GLN A 82 -18.98 -2.72 3.84
N ALA A 83 -19.45 -2.35 5.04
CA ALA A 83 -18.71 -1.42 5.91
C ALA A 83 -17.31 -1.95 6.27
N THR A 84 -17.19 -3.24 6.61
CA THR A 84 -15.89 -3.88 6.87
C THR A 84 -14.99 -3.89 5.63
N ALA A 85 -15.55 -4.13 4.44
CA ALA A 85 -14.79 -4.10 3.20
C ALA A 85 -14.26 -2.69 2.87
N ASP A 86 -15.08 -1.65 3.11
CA ASP A 86 -14.70 -0.26 2.91
C ASP A 86 -13.59 0.17 3.89
N GLU A 87 -13.68 -0.25 5.16
CA GLU A 87 -12.63 -0.02 6.16
C GLU A 87 -11.31 -0.71 5.76
N ALA A 88 -11.38 -1.97 5.35
CA ALA A 88 -10.21 -2.73 4.91
C ALA A 88 -9.54 -2.10 3.68
N LYS A 89 -10.35 -1.61 2.73
CA LYS A 89 -9.85 -0.89 1.56
C LYS A 89 -9.17 0.42 1.95
N ALA A 90 -9.79 1.21 2.82
CA ALA A 90 -9.20 2.46 3.31
C ALA A 90 -7.87 2.23 4.05
N ALA A 91 -7.80 1.18 4.88
CA ALA A 91 -6.56 0.79 5.55
C ALA A 91 -5.46 0.35 4.56
N ALA A 92 -5.85 -0.41 3.51
CA ALA A 92 -4.92 -0.82 2.46
C ALA A 92 -4.41 0.36 1.63
N GLU A 93 -5.29 1.31 1.26
CA GLU A 93 -4.91 2.54 0.55
C GLU A 93 -3.99 3.42 1.40
N ALA A 94 -4.26 3.56 2.70
CA ALA A 94 -3.38 4.28 3.62
C ALA A 94 -2.01 3.60 3.79
N ALA A 95 -1.94 2.27 3.75
CA ALA A 95 -0.67 1.54 3.77
C ALA A 95 0.13 1.73 2.47
N LEU A 96 -0.54 1.70 1.32
CA LEU A 96 0.08 1.96 0.02
C LEU A 96 0.56 3.41 -0.12
N ALA A 97 -0.16 4.37 0.45
CA ALA A 97 0.24 5.78 0.46
C ALA A 97 1.50 6.04 1.32
N LYS A 98 1.89 5.10 2.20
CA LYS A 98 3.10 5.18 3.04
C LYS A 98 4.35 4.60 2.37
N THR A 99 4.36 4.37 1.06
CA THR A 99 5.59 3.99 0.37
C THR A 99 6.54 5.18 0.31
N ASP A 100 7.41 5.29 1.30
CA ASP A 100 8.57 6.16 1.25
C ASP A 100 9.56 5.58 0.23
N GLU A 101 9.83 6.32 -0.83
CA GLU A 101 10.66 5.86 -1.95
C GLU A 101 12.11 5.64 -1.47
N MET A 102 12.79 4.60 -1.96
CA MET A 102 14.20 4.40 -1.67
C MET A 102 15.06 5.24 -2.62
N VAL A 103 15.79 6.21 -2.07
CA VAL A 103 16.76 7.04 -2.80
C VAL A 103 18.15 6.49 -2.60
N CYS A 104 18.84 6.17 -3.71
CA CYS A 104 20.18 5.61 -3.68
C CYS A 104 21.18 6.53 -4.38
N GLU A 105 22.32 6.76 -3.73
CA GLU A 105 23.50 7.37 -4.32
C GLU A 105 24.61 6.34 -4.55
N THR A 106 25.48 6.62 -5.50
CA THR A 106 26.70 5.83 -5.74
C THR A 106 27.90 6.73 -5.58
N ARG A 107 28.81 6.34 -4.69
CA ARG A 107 30.05 7.07 -4.39
C ARG A 107 31.24 6.31 -4.93
N THR A 108 32.11 7.00 -5.65
CA THR A 108 33.37 6.43 -6.14
C THR A 108 34.48 6.70 -5.12
N VAL A 109 35.04 5.64 -4.53
CA VAL A 109 36.16 5.72 -3.60
C VAL A 109 37.41 5.18 -4.29
N GLN A 110 38.46 5.99 -4.32
CA GLN A 110 39.71 5.63 -4.99
C GLN A 110 40.78 5.23 -4.00
N LYS A 111 41.60 4.25 -4.39
CA LYS A 111 42.79 3.82 -3.68
C LYS A 111 42.52 3.58 -2.19
N SER A 112 41.49 2.80 -1.88
CA SER A 112 41.09 2.44 -0.51
C SER A 112 40.76 0.95 -0.46
N ASP A 113 40.91 0.31 0.70
CA ASP A 113 40.37 -1.03 0.96
C ASP A 113 38.96 -0.96 1.59
N THR A 114 38.55 0.22 2.07
CA THR A 114 37.31 0.42 2.80
C THR A 114 36.45 1.48 2.11
N GLY A 115 35.15 1.23 2.01
CA GLY A 115 34.15 2.16 1.50
C GLY A 115 33.06 2.41 2.53
N THR A 116 32.62 3.66 2.66
CA THR A 116 31.55 4.07 3.59
C THR A 116 30.58 5.04 2.92
N CYS A 117 29.36 5.06 3.44
CA CYS A 117 28.33 6.00 3.03
C CYS A 117 28.48 7.36 3.73
N ARG A 118 27.81 8.39 3.19
CA ARG A 118 27.64 9.63 3.94
C ARG A 118 26.70 9.38 5.13
N PRO A 119 26.80 10.15 6.23
CA PRO A 119 25.85 10.07 7.33
C PRO A 119 24.42 10.20 6.81
N GLY A 120 23.50 9.38 7.33
CA GLY A 120 22.12 9.34 6.85
C GLY A 120 21.92 8.52 5.58
N TYR A 121 22.88 7.70 5.17
CA TYR A 121 22.66 6.63 4.20
C TYR A 121 23.17 5.30 4.72
N THR A 122 22.48 4.22 4.37
CA THR A 122 22.86 2.85 4.70
C THR A 122 23.59 2.21 3.52
N LEU A 123 24.70 1.55 3.81
CA LEU A 123 25.48 0.87 2.79
C LEU A 123 24.76 -0.37 2.27
N THR A 124 24.59 -0.46 0.95
CA THR A 124 23.87 -1.55 0.29
C THR A 124 24.81 -2.46 -0.49
N SER A 125 25.79 -1.89 -1.18
CA SER A 125 26.74 -2.70 -1.97
C SER A 125 28.07 -1.99 -2.19
N CYS A 126 29.14 -2.77 -2.35
CA CYS A 126 30.42 -2.27 -2.83
C CYS A 126 30.95 -3.13 -3.96
N THR A 127 31.39 -2.49 -5.03
CA THR A 127 31.95 -3.16 -6.21
C THR A 127 33.30 -2.54 -6.56
N GLN A 128 34.30 -3.37 -6.83
CA GLN A 128 35.56 -2.88 -7.39
C GLN A 128 35.37 -2.63 -8.89
N THR A 129 35.54 -1.39 -9.33
CA THR A 129 35.35 -1.00 -10.73
C THR A 129 36.66 -0.90 -11.50
N ARG A 130 37.78 -0.67 -10.81
CA ARG A 130 39.10 -0.58 -11.44
C ARG A 130 40.13 -1.45 -10.72
N TYR A 131 40.85 -2.22 -11.52
CA TYR A 131 41.98 -3.05 -11.11
C TYR A 131 43.04 -3.02 -12.21
N THR A 132 44.31 -3.24 -11.85
CA THR A 132 45.40 -3.35 -12.84
C THR A 132 46.37 -4.43 -12.41
N THR A 133 47.05 -5.05 -13.37
CA THR A 133 48.08 -6.06 -13.08
C THR A 133 49.26 -5.50 -12.27
N ARG A 134 49.49 -4.18 -12.30
CA ARG A 134 50.63 -3.51 -11.62
C ARG A 134 50.30 -2.98 -10.22
N ALA A 135 49.04 -2.75 -9.90
CA ALA A 135 48.63 -2.08 -8.66
C ALA A 135 47.63 -2.91 -7.81
N GLY A 136 47.68 -4.23 -7.94
CA GLY A 136 46.78 -5.15 -7.27
C GLY A 136 45.63 -5.58 -8.18
N GLY A 137 45.44 -6.89 -8.29
CA GLY A 137 44.37 -7.49 -9.09
C GLY A 137 42.98 -7.25 -8.48
N LEU A 138 42.02 -8.09 -8.88
CA LEU A 138 40.72 -8.10 -8.22
C LEU A 138 40.91 -8.43 -6.73
N SER A 139 40.37 -7.59 -5.85
CA SER A 139 40.38 -7.84 -4.41
C SER A 139 39.06 -8.47 -3.98
N PHE A 140 39.13 -9.34 -2.99
CA PHE A 140 37.96 -10.02 -2.44
C PHE A 140 37.31 -9.16 -1.36
N LEU A 141 36.00 -8.97 -1.46
CA LEU A 141 35.22 -8.31 -0.41
C LEU A 141 35.19 -9.21 0.83
N ARG A 142 35.68 -8.71 1.98
CA ARG A 142 35.75 -9.46 3.24
C ARG A 142 34.61 -9.18 4.17
N GLU A 143 34.08 -7.96 4.13
CA GLU A 143 33.09 -7.49 5.07
C GLU A 143 32.16 -6.51 4.36
N ILE A 144 30.88 -6.64 4.63
CA ILE A 144 29.86 -5.67 4.25
C ILE A 144 28.82 -5.63 5.36
N ASN A 145 28.56 -4.43 5.88
CA ASN A 145 27.53 -4.14 6.86
C ASN A 145 26.91 -2.77 6.53
N ASP A 146 25.97 -2.32 7.37
CA ASP A 146 25.20 -1.09 7.14
C ASP A 146 26.06 0.19 7.15
N GLU A 147 27.27 0.15 7.73
CA GLU A 147 28.17 1.31 7.89
C GLU A 147 29.31 1.31 6.87
N LYS A 148 29.91 0.16 6.61
CA LYS A 148 31.12 0.02 5.81
C LYS A 148 31.18 -1.28 5.03
N CYS A 149 31.96 -1.23 3.96
CA CYS A 149 32.43 -2.40 3.24
C CYS A 149 33.96 -2.41 3.23
N ARG A 150 34.56 -3.60 3.29
CA ARG A 150 36.01 -3.76 3.34
C ARG A 150 36.48 -4.88 2.44
N PHE A 151 37.39 -4.56 1.54
CA PHE A 151 38.13 -5.49 0.69
C PHE A 151 39.36 -6.05 1.42
N ASN A 152 39.90 -7.16 0.92
CA ASN A 152 41.09 -7.79 1.49
C ASN A 152 42.34 -6.94 1.32
N ASP A 153 42.41 -6.26 0.18
CA ASP A 153 43.52 -5.41 -0.22
C ASP A 153 42.98 -4.08 -0.73
N ARG A 154 43.85 -3.08 -0.76
CA ARG A 154 43.54 -1.77 -1.33
C ARG A 154 43.12 -1.90 -2.80
N VAL A 155 41.94 -1.40 -3.14
CA VAL A 155 41.48 -1.33 -4.54
C VAL A 155 41.72 0.05 -5.13
N LEU A 156 41.97 0.11 -6.44
CA LEU A 156 42.21 1.38 -7.14
C LEU A 156 40.96 2.24 -7.21
N GLU A 157 39.81 1.61 -7.41
CA GLU A 157 38.51 2.27 -7.46
C GLU A 157 37.44 1.27 -7.03
N MET A 158 36.58 1.69 -6.10
CA MET A 158 35.33 1.03 -5.77
C MET A 158 34.16 1.99 -5.94
N GLN A 159 33.01 1.44 -6.32
CA GLN A 159 31.72 2.10 -6.23
C GLN A 159 30.98 1.57 -5.01
N VAL A 160 30.61 2.49 -4.12
CA VAL A 160 29.82 2.24 -2.92
C VAL A 160 28.40 2.72 -3.19
N ARG A 161 27.43 1.81 -3.16
CA ARG A 161 26.01 2.14 -3.30
C ARG A 161 25.38 2.28 -1.92
N CYS A 162 24.82 3.45 -1.68
CA CYS A 162 24.27 3.89 -0.41
C CYS A 162 22.80 4.26 -0.63
N CYS A 163 21.90 3.77 0.21
CA CYS A 163 20.47 4.03 0.06
C CYS A 163 19.87 4.49 1.38
N ASN A 164 18.85 5.34 1.29
CA ASN A 164 17.97 5.66 2.40
C ASN A 164 16.55 5.91 1.86
N THR A 165 15.56 6.00 2.74
CA THR A 165 14.22 6.40 2.34
C THR A 165 14.18 7.90 2.02
N ALA A 166 13.37 8.33 1.06
CA ALA A 166 13.35 9.68 0.52
C ALA A 166 13.06 10.73 1.60
N SER A 167 12.21 10.41 2.56
CA SER A 167 11.91 11.30 3.70
C SER A 167 13.07 11.48 4.68
N ALA A 168 14.04 10.56 4.70
CA ALA A 168 15.19 10.54 5.61
C ALA A 168 16.54 10.77 4.91
N ALA A 169 16.58 10.69 3.58
CA ALA A 169 17.79 10.90 2.80
C ALA A 169 18.23 12.38 2.89
N PRO A 170 19.46 12.67 3.38
CA PRO A 170 19.97 14.03 3.35
C PRO A 170 20.10 14.51 1.89
N ALA A 171 19.93 15.82 1.67
CA ALA A 171 20.01 16.40 0.33
C ALA A 171 21.34 16.03 -0.37
N PRO A 172 21.33 15.73 -1.69
CA PRO A 172 22.55 15.42 -2.43
C PRO A 172 23.50 16.62 -2.37
N GLU A 173 24.76 16.38 -1.97
CA GLU A 173 25.81 17.40 -2.08
C GLU A 173 26.35 17.35 -3.51
N ASP A 174 25.63 17.92 -4.47
CA ASP A 174 26.19 18.33 -5.75
C ASP A 174 26.89 19.70 -5.59
N ALA A 175 27.77 19.80 -4.59
CA ALA A 175 28.77 20.86 -4.56
C ALA A 175 30.05 20.25 -5.15
N THR A 176 30.31 20.58 -6.41
CA THR A 176 31.66 20.49 -6.96
C THR A 176 32.56 21.36 -6.07
N VAL A 177 33.30 20.73 -5.16
CA VAL A 177 34.39 21.41 -4.46
C VAL A 177 35.52 21.56 -5.48
N ASP A 178 35.51 22.66 -6.22
CA ASP A 178 36.69 23.11 -6.94
C ASP A 178 37.61 23.81 -5.92
N GLU A 179 38.70 23.13 -5.53
CA GLU A 179 39.72 23.68 -4.63
C GLU A 179 40.44 24.93 -5.20
N ASN A 180 40.15 25.35 -6.44
CA ASN A 180 40.66 26.58 -7.05
C ASN A 180 39.61 27.69 -7.24
N MET A 181 38.40 27.57 -6.69
CA MET A 181 37.44 28.67 -6.77
C MET A 181 37.83 29.77 -5.77
N PRO A 182 38.10 31.01 -6.21
CA PRO A 182 38.41 32.09 -5.29
C PRO A 182 37.23 32.34 -4.34
N GLU A 183 37.56 32.56 -3.06
CA GLU A 183 36.63 32.86 -1.98
C GLU A 183 35.64 33.96 -2.42
N PRO A 184 34.33 33.81 -2.20
CA PRO A 184 33.38 34.85 -2.58
C PRO A 184 33.70 36.12 -1.79
N GLU A 185 33.95 37.23 -2.49
CA GLU A 185 34.13 38.53 -1.86
C GLU A 185 32.91 38.84 -0.98
N ALA A 186 33.17 39.16 0.28
CA ALA A 186 32.14 39.58 1.22
C ALA A 186 31.35 40.76 0.65
N THR A 187 30.03 40.59 0.55
CA THR A 187 29.13 41.67 0.13
C THR A 187 29.25 42.81 1.15
N PRO A 188 29.45 44.08 0.75
CA PRO A 188 29.54 45.18 1.70
C PRO A 188 28.24 45.30 2.51
N GLU A 189 28.36 45.34 3.84
CA GLU A 189 27.26 45.70 4.74
C GLU A 189 26.61 47.00 4.28
N ALA A 190 25.29 46.97 4.11
CA ALA A 190 24.50 48.17 3.87
C ALA A 190 24.63 49.13 5.07
N PRO A 191 24.77 50.45 4.84
CA PRO A 191 24.94 51.40 5.93
C PRO A 191 23.66 51.47 6.78
N ALA A 192 23.84 51.47 8.10
CA ALA A 192 22.77 51.63 9.07
C ALA A 192 22.02 52.95 8.85
N GLU A 193 20.70 52.86 8.65
CA GLU A 193 19.81 54.03 8.66
C GLU A 193 19.86 54.69 10.04
N SER A 194 20.33 55.94 10.07
CA SER A 194 20.28 56.79 11.26
C SER A 194 18.84 57.29 11.46
N PRO A 195 18.29 57.27 12.69
CA PRO A 195 16.94 57.79 12.93
C PRO A 195 16.97 59.31 12.83
N LEU A 196 16.33 59.86 11.79
CA LEU A 196 16.07 61.29 11.70
C LEU A 196 15.00 61.66 12.72
N GLY A 197 15.39 62.48 13.69
CA GLY A 197 14.47 63.17 14.57
C GLY A 197 13.65 64.22 13.81
N TYR A 198 12.37 64.29 14.16
CA TYR A 198 11.52 65.48 14.18
C TYR A 198 10.46 65.30 15.27
#